data_AF-A0A525I2I1-F1
#
_entry.id   AF-A0A525I2I1-F1
#
_cell.length_a   1.000
_cell.length_b   1.000
_cell.length_c   1.000
_cell.angle_alpha   90.00
_cell.angle_beta   90.00
_cell.angle_gamma   90.00
#
_symmetry.space_group_name_H-M   'P 1'
#
loop_
_entity.id
_entity.type
_entity.pdbx_description
1 polymer ?
#
loop_
_entity_poly.entity_id
_entity_poly.type
_entity_poly.pdbx_seq_one_letter_code
_entity_poly.pdbx_strand_id
1 'polypeptide(L)'
;MTSEGKCPFPGKSGKPANRDWWPDRLSLEGLHANSPLSNPLGPAFDYAKEFKALDLNAVIKDLHALMTDSQDWWPADFGHYGGLFVRMAWHSAGTYRITDGRGGAGAGQQRFAPLNSWPDNANLDKARRLLWPIKQKYGQKISWADLMILAGNVALESMGFKTFGFGGGRADVWEPEELYWGPEGTWLGDERYSGERQLAEPLGAVQMGLIYVNPEGPNGKPDPIAAAHD
;
A
#
# COMPACT_ATOMS: atom_id res chain seq x y z
N MET A 1 -14.12 24.85 -16.36
CA MET A 1 -13.19 23.78 -16.80
C MET A 1 -11.98 23.86 -15.88
N THR A 2 -11.99 23.12 -14.79
CA THR A 2 -10.83 23.02 -13.89
C THR A 2 -9.71 22.28 -14.63
N SER A 3 -8.49 22.82 -14.54
CA SER A 3 -7.26 22.26 -15.10
C SER A 3 -6.71 21.08 -14.30
N GLU A 4 -7.41 20.68 -13.24
CA GLU A 4 -6.98 19.68 -12.27
C GLU A 4 -6.95 18.30 -12.95
N GLY A 5 -5.74 17.72 -13.05
CA GLY A 5 -5.51 16.39 -13.62
C GLY A 5 -5.06 16.33 -15.08
N LYS A 6 -5.05 17.44 -15.83
CA LYS A 6 -4.54 17.43 -17.22
C LYS A 6 -3.02 17.61 -17.26
N CYS A 7 -2.33 16.73 -17.98
CA CYS A 7 -0.91 16.91 -18.28
C CYS A 7 -0.71 18.22 -19.07
N PRO A 8 0.17 19.15 -18.63
CA PRO A 8 0.39 20.43 -19.30
C PRO A 8 1.09 20.29 -20.66
N PHE A 9 1.63 19.10 -20.97
CA PHE A 9 2.23 18.79 -22.26
C PHE A 9 1.33 17.83 -23.04
N PRO A 10 0.83 18.21 -24.23
CA PRO A 10 0.10 17.32 -25.11
C PRO A 10 1.09 16.34 -25.76
N GLY A 11 1.45 15.26 -25.05
CA GLY A 11 2.25 14.18 -25.61
C GLY A 11 1.51 13.44 -26.73
N LYS A 12 2.23 12.74 -27.61
CA LYS A 12 1.63 11.90 -28.69
C LYS A 12 0.66 10.83 -28.17
N SER A 13 0.70 10.51 -26.88
CA SER A 13 -0.15 9.57 -26.15
C SER A 13 -1.44 10.18 -25.59
N GLY A 14 -1.61 11.51 -25.60
CA GLY A 14 -2.79 12.20 -25.06
C GLY A 14 -3.95 12.35 -26.05
N LYS A 15 -4.17 11.36 -26.92
CA LYS A 15 -5.34 11.39 -27.80
C LYS A 15 -6.62 11.21 -26.97
N PRO A 16 -7.69 11.97 -27.23
CA PRO A 16 -8.97 11.76 -26.58
C PRO A 16 -9.39 10.28 -26.70
N ALA A 17 -9.67 9.66 -25.57
CA ALA A 17 -10.19 8.31 -25.47
C ALA A 17 -11.72 8.34 -25.35
N ASN A 18 -12.37 7.18 -25.46
CA ASN A 18 -13.83 7.10 -25.34
C ASN A 18 -14.35 7.64 -23.99
N ARG A 19 -13.57 7.53 -22.91
CA ARG A 19 -13.96 8.08 -21.59
C ARG A 19 -14.03 9.62 -21.59
N ASP A 20 -13.25 10.29 -22.43
CA ASP A 20 -13.27 11.76 -22.51
C ASP A 20 -14.55 12.27 -23.22
N TRP A 21 -15.09 11.47 -24.13
CA TRP A 21 -16.33 11.78 -24.85
C TRP A 21 -17.59 11.33 -24.10
N TRP A 22 -17.50 10.18 -23.41
CA TRP A 22 -18.59 9.59 -22.66
C TRP A 22 -18.11 9.24 -21.26
N PRO A 23 -18.02 10.23 -20.34
CA PRO A 23 -17.49 10.03 -19.00
C PRO A 23 -18.31 9.04 -18.17
N ASP A 24 -19.63 9.03 -18.35
CA ASP A 24 -20.56 8.16 -17.61
C ASP A 24 -20.79 6.79 -18.26
N ARG A 25 -19.96 6.41 -19.25
CA ARG A 25 -20.06 5.08 -19.87
C ARG A 25 -19.69 3.99 -18.88
N LEU A 26 -20.33 2.84 -18.98
CA LEU A 26 -19.90 1.65 -18.24
C LEU A 26 -18.48 1.26 -18.64
N SER A 27 -17.56 1.20 -17.67
CA SER A 27 -16.20 0.69 -17.86
C SER A 27 -16.16 -0.83 -17.72
N LEU A 28 -15.43 -1.49 -18.62
CA LEU A 28 -15.14 -2.93 -18.56
C LEU A 28 -13.69 -3.22 -18.11
N GLU A 29 -12.92 -2.18 -17.75
CA GLU A 29 -11.50 -2.27 -17.39
C GLU A 29 -11.25 -3.24 -16.22
N GLY A 30 -12.09 -3.16 -15.18
CA GLY A 30 -11.99 -4.02 -14.01
C GLY A 30 -12.18 -5.52 -14.30
N LEU A 31 -12.78 -5.91 -15.44
CA LEU A 31 -13.03 -7.32 -15.78
C LEU A 31 -11.81 -8.02 -16.40
N HIS A 32 -10.77 -7.28 -16.76
CA HIS A 32 -9.53 -7.81 -17.31
C HIS A 32 -8.29 -7.33 -16.55
N ALA A 33 -8.48 -6.83 -15.33
CA ALA A 33 -7.40 -6.47 -14.45
C ALA A 33 -6.58 -7.71 -14.05
N ASN A 34 -5.28 -7.52 -13.84
CA ASN A 34 -4.29 -8.56 -13.54
C ASN A 34 -4.34 -9.75 -14.51
N SER A 35 -4.50 -9.44 -15.80
CA SER A 35 -4.51 -10.44 -16.87
C SER A 35 -3.24 -11.31 -16.82
N PRO A 36 -3.33 -12.62 -17.11
CA PRO A 36 -2.16 -13.47 -17.25
C PRO A 36 -1.15 -12.96 -18.30
N LEU A 37 -1.60 -12.12 -19.24
CA LEU A 37 -0.74 -11.51 -20.25
C LEU A 37 0.20 -10.42 -19.68
N SER A 38 -0.16 -9.77 -18.57
CA SER A 38 0.68 -8.78 -17.90
C SER A 38 1.60 -9.39 -16.82
N ASN A 39 1.41 -10.67 -16.50
CA ASN A 39 2.22 -11.38 -15.50
C ASN A 39 3.54 -11.90 -16.12
N PRO A 40 4.71 -11.38 -15.68
CA PRO A 40 6.01 -11.78 -16.22
C PRO A 40 6.48 -13.18 -15.78
N LEU A 41 5.81 -13.80 -14.80
CA LEU A 41 6.20 -15.12 -14.28
C LEU A 41 5.59 -16.28 -15.08
N GLY A 42 4.60 -15.97 -15.92
CA GLY A 42 3.93 -16.94 -16.79
C GLY A 42 2.98 -17.89 -16.03
N PRO A 43 2.19 -18.68 -16.78
CA PRO A 43 1.11 -19.50 -16.22
C PRO A 43 1.58 -20.73 -15.44
N ALA A 44 2.85 -21.12 -15.58
CA ALA A 44 3.42 -22.28 -14.90
C ALA A 44 3.95 -21.96 -13.49
N PHE A 45 4.00 -20.67 -13.11
CA PHE A 45 4.52 -20.24 -11.81
C PHE A 45 3.51 -20.53 -10.69
N ASP A 46 3.98 -21.17 -9.62
CA ASP A 46 3.21 -21.48 -8.42
C ASP A 46 3.89 -20.87 -7.20
N TYR A 47 3.35 -19.74 -6.73
CA TYR A 47 3.91 -19.02 -5.58
C TYR A 47 3.89 -19.84 -4.29
N ALA A 48 2.83 -20.62 -4.06
CA ALA A 48 2.73 -21.41 -2.84
C ALA A 48 3.81 -22.49 -2.79
N LYS A 49 4.16 -23.09 -3.93
CA LYS A 49 5.28 -24.03 -4.05
C LYS A 49 6.62 -23.34 -3.82
N GLU A 50 6.86 -22.19 -4.44
CA GLU A 50 8.11 -21.43 -4.29
C GLU A 50 8.32 -20.94 -2.84
N PHE A 51 7.26 -20.45 -2.19
CA PHE A 51 7.31 -20.01 -0.80
C PHE A 51 7.57 -21.17 0.17
N LYS A 52 7.01 -22.35 -0.07
CA LYS A 52 7.31 -23.55 0.75
C LYS A 52 8.77 -24.00 0.63
N ALA A 53 9.43 -23.69 -0.47
CA ALA A 53 10.85 -23.99 -0.70
C ALA A 53 11.81 -22.87 -0.24
N LEU A 54 11.27 -21.81 0.40
CA LEU A 54 12.03 -20.70 0.96
C LEU A 54 12.61 -21.09 2.32
N ASP A 55 13.89 -20.79 2.53
CA ASP A 55 14.46 -20.79 3.87
C ASP A 55 14.02 -19.51 4.60
N LEU A 56 12.86 -19.57 5.25
CA LEU A 56 12.28 -18.43 5.95
C LEU A 56 13.15 -17.95 7.12
N ASN A 57 13.88 -18.85 7.78
CA ASN A 57 14.78 -18.49 8.87
C ASN A 57 15.96 -17.65 8.35
N ALA A 58 16.47 -17.97 7.16
CA ALA A 58 17.48 -17.14 6.52
C ALA A 58 16.92 -15.74 6.18
N VAL A 59 15.69 -15.64 5.68
CA VAL A 59 15.05 -14.33 5.40
C VAL A 59 14.94 -13.50 6.68
N ILE A 60 14.46 -14.11 7.77
CA ILE A 60 14.32 -13.46 9.07
C ILE A 60 15.68 -12.98 9.58
N LYS A 61 16.72 -13.82 9.47
CA LYS A 61 18.10 -13.44 9.84
C LYS A 61 18.61 -12.24 9.04
N ASP A 62 18.39 -12.24 7.73
CA ASP A 62 18.81 -11.12 6.88
C ASP A 62 18.01 -9.84 7.20
N LEU A 63 16.72 -9.96 7.51
CA LEU A 63 15.89 -8.84 7.97
C LEU A 63 16.40 -8.25 9.28
N HIS A 64 16.79 -9.08 10.25
CA HIS A 64 17.43 -8.61 11.49
C HIS A 64 18.72 -7.84 11.20
N ALA A 65 19.58 -8.36 10.31
CA ALA A 65 20.81 -7.68 9.94
C ALA A 65 20.54 -6.33 9.26
N LEU A 66 19.61 -6.30 8.29
CA LEU A 66 19.22 -5.09 7.57
C LEU A 66 18.68 -4.01 8.50
N MET A 67 17.90 -4.39 9.53
CA MET A 67 17.26 -3.43 10.42
C MET A 67 18.25 -2.52 11.14
N THR A 68 19.48 -2.97 11.36
CA THR A 68 20.55 -2.17 12.00
C THR A 68 21.67 -1.76 11.04
N ASP A 69 21.54 -2.10 9.75
CA ASP A 69 22.49 -1.73 8.69
C ASP A 69 22.08 -0.40 8.04
N SER A 70 22.33 0.69 8.76
CA SER A 70 21.95 2.04 8.33
C SER A 70 22.59 2.42 6.99
N GLN A 71 21.78 2.96 6.09
CA GLN A 71 22.18 3.42 4.76
C GLN A 71 22.30 4.94 4.71
N ASP A 72 23.37 5.48 4.12
CA ASP A 72 23.62 6.93 4.08
C ASP A 72 22.52 7.75 3.40
N TRP A 73 21.84 7.16 2.40
CA TRP A 73 20.76 7.82 1.65
C TRP A 73 19.42 7.84 2.40
N TRP A 74 19.30 7.08 3.48
CA TRP A 74 18.17 7.11 4.40
C TRP A 74 18.60 6.58 5.78
N PRO A 75 19.31 7.38 6.59
CA PRO A 75 19.87 6.91 7.85
C PRO A 75 18.80 6.35 8.80
N ALA A 76 19.14 5.30 9.54
CA ALA A 76 18.22 4.68 10.48
C ALA A 76 18.07 5.54 11.74
N ASP A 77 16.84 5.96 12.04
CA ASP A 77 16.53 6.60 13.32
C ASP A 77 16.93 5.66 14.46
N PHE A 78 17.68 6.18 15.43
CA PHE A 78 18.23 5.42 16.56
C PHE A 78 19.08 4.20 16.15
N GLY A 79 19.60 4.17 14.92
CA GLY A 79 20.36 3.05 14.40
C GLY A 79 19.52 1.81 14.10
N HIS A 80 18.18 1.91 14.03
CA HIS A 80 17.30 0.76 13.78
C HIS A 80 16.06 1.13 12.95
N TYR A 81 15.85 0.51 11.77
CA TYR A 81 14.69 0.71 10.89
C TYR A 81 13.36 0.11 11.40
N GLY A 82 13.30 -0.29 12.67
CA GLY A 82 12.23 -1.14 13.19
C GLY A 82 10.88 -0.44 13.13
N GLY A 83 10.80 0.79 13.67
CA GLY A 83 9.60 1.61 13.60
C GLY A 83 9.13 1.89 12.17
N LEU A 84 10.08 2.13 11.24
CA LEU A 84 9.77 2.36 9.83
C LEU A 84 9.13 1.13 9.17
N PHE A 85 9.65 -0.07 9.42
CA PHE A 85 9.10 -1.31 8.88
C PHE A 85 7.77 -1.70 9.51
N VAL A 86 7.57 -1.44 10.81
CA VAL A 86 6.27 -1.59 11.47
C VAL A 86 5.23 -0.68 10.81
N ARG A 87 5.55 0.62 10.61
CA ARG A 87 4.68 1.56 9.90
C ARG A 87 4.38 1.10 8.47
N MET A 88 5.39 0.66 7.72
CA MET A 88 5.19 0.18 6.35
C MET A 88 4.22 -1.00 6.29
N ALA A 89 4.38 -2.00 7.16
CA ALA A 89 3.51 -3.15 7.24
C ALA A 89 2.08 -2.77 7.65
N TRP A 90 1.95 -1.91 8.67
CA TRP A 90 0.68 -1.34 9.11
C TRP A 90 -0.05 -0.63 7.97
N HIS A 91 0.61 0.29 7.26
CA HIS A 91 0.00 1.02 6.13
C HIS A 91 -0.31 0.11 4.95
N SER A 92 0.43 -1.00 4.78
CA SER A 92 0.13 -1.97 3.72
C SER A 92 -1.13 -2.76 4.04
N ALA A 93 -1.37 -3.09 5.30
CA ALA A 93 -2.55 -3.84 5.74
C ALA A 93 -3.77 -2.93 6.01
N GLY A 94 -3.53 -1.68 6.39
CA GLY A 94 -4.55 -0.79 6.95
C GLY A 94 -5.51 -0.15 5.95
N THR A 95 -5.34 -0.38 4.65
CA THR A 95 -6.29 0.11 3.64
C THR A 95 -7.54 -0.77 3.49
N TYR A 96 -7.62 -1.86 4.27
CA TYR A 96 -8.71 -2.83 4.21
C TYR A 96 -10.04 -2.25 4.70
N ARG A 97 -11.13 -2.57 4.00
CA ARG A 97 -12.49 -2.13 4.33
C ARG A 97 -13.43 -3.33 4.40
N ILE A 98 -14.22 -3.41 5.48
CA ILE A 98 -15.09 -4.57 5.74
C ILE A 98 -16.34 -4.61 4.84
N THR A 99 -16.76 -3.46 4.33
CA THR A 99 -18.02 -3.29 3.57
C THR A 99 -17.96 -3.94 2.19
N ASP A 100 -16.80 -3.93 1.54
CA ASP A 100 -16.57 -4.54 0.23
C ASP A 100 -15.37 -5.50 0.18
N GLY A 101 -14.65 -5.67 1.29
CA GLY A 101 -13.52 -6.58 1.41
C GLY A 101 -12.27 -6.16 0.63
N ARG A 102 -12.23 -4.93 0.09
CA ARG A 102 -11.13 -4.43 -0.74
C ARG A 102 -10.05 -3.74 0.10
N GLY A 103 -8.89 -3.53 -0.52
CA GLY A 103 -7.70 -3.00 0.14
C GLY A 103 -6.93 -4.08 0.91
N GLY A 104 -6.09 -3.65 1.85
CA GLY A 104 -5.22 -4.51 2.64
C GLY A 104 -3.96 -4.98 1.91
N ALA A 105 -3.22 -5.89 2.57
CA ALA A 105 -1.88 -6.26 2.16
C ALA A 105 -1.81 -7.44 1.17
N GLY A 106 -2.94 -8.04 0.82
CA GLY A 106 -3.02 -9.34 0.14
C GLY A 106 -2.32 -9.42 -1.23
N ALA A 107 -2.14 -8.28 -1.89
CA ALA A 107 -1.58 -8.19 -3.24
C ALA A 107 -0.33 -7.29 -3.33
N GLY A 108 0.11 -6.70 -2.22
CA GLY A 108 1.27 -5.80 -2.20
C GLY A 108 1.04 -4.48 -2.95
N GLN A 109 -0.22 -4.01 -3.03
CA GLN A 109 -0.62 -2.80 -3.78
C GLN A 109 0.09 -1.51 -3.32
N GLN A 110 0.68 -1.47 -2.11
CA GLN A 110 1.45 -0.32 -1.62
C GLN A 110 2.65 0.06 -2.54
N ARG A 111 3.09 -0.85 -3.42
CA ARG A 111 4.16 -0.55 -4.41
C ARG A 111 3.65 0.12 -5.69
N PHE A 112 2.34 0.12 -5.93
CA PHE A 112 1.70 0.70 -7.10
C PHE A 112 0.96 1.99 -6.77
N ALA A 113 0.60 2.74 -7.81
CA ALA A 113 -0.35 3.83 -7.66
C ALA A 113 -1.74 3.29 -7.24
N PRO A 114 -2.58 4.09 -6.56
CA PRO A 114 -2.25 5.40 -6.00
C PRO A 114 -1.49 5.30 -4.66
N LEU A 115 -1.50 4.13 -4.01
CA LEU A 115 -1.02 3.96 -2.64
C LEU A 115 0.45 4.32 -2.45
N ASN A 116 1.30 4.08 -3.46
CA ASN A 116 2.72 4.44 -3.39
C ASN A 116 3.00 5.94 -3.30
N SER A 117 1.98 6.78 -3.53
CA SER A 117 2.04 8.24 -3.61
C SER A 117 1.03 8.93 -2.72
N TRP A 118 0.26 8.18 -1.92
CA TRP A 118 -0.60 8.77 -0.90
C TRP A 118 0.21 9.59 0.11
N PRO A 119 -0.31 10.75 0.57
CA PRO A 119 0.37 11.58 1.57
C PRO A 119 0.72 10.79 2.84
N ASP A 120 -0.20 9.95 3.33
CA ASP A 120 0.02 9.17 4.55
C ASP A 120 1.03 8.03 4.34
N ASN A 121 1.38 7.69 3.08
CA ASN A 121 2.44 6.74 2.75
C ASN A 121 3.78 7.43 2.47
N ALA A 122 3.92 8.72 2.80
CA ALA A 122 5.17 9.45 2.64
C ALA A 122 6.36 8.69 3.24
N ASN A 123 7.46 8.67 2.48
CA ASN A 123 8.72 7.99 2.78
C ASN A 123 8.65 6.45 2.90
N LEU A 124 7.48 5.83 2.72
CA LEU A 124 7.40 4.36 2.63
C LEU A 124 7.99 3.82 1.32
N ASP A 125 8.20 4.68 0.32
CA ASP A 125 9.02 4.36 -0.84
C ASP A 125 10.47 4.04 -0.45
N LYS A 126 11.03 4.74 0.57
CA LYS A 126 12.35 4.44 1.14
C LYS A 126 12.33 3.11 1.90
N ALA A 127 11.30 2.87 2.71
CA ALA A 127 11.13 1.59 3.42
C ALA A 127 11.12 0.39 2.46
N ARG A 128 10.33 0.46 1.38
CA ARG A 128 10.31 -0.59 0.35
C ARG A 128 11.65 -0.71 -0.37
N ARG A 129 12.35 0.40 -0.60
CA ARG A 129 13.69 0.40 -1.21
C ARG A 129 14.74 -0.27 -0.32
N LEU A 130 14.69 -0.08 1.00
CA LEU A 130 15.57 -0.77 1.96
C LEU A 130 15.40 -2.30 1.91
N LEU A 131 14.18 -2.79 1.65
CA LEU A 131 13.89 -4.22 1.53
C LEU A 131 14.27 -4.82 0.18
N TRP A 132 14.59 -4.01 -0.82
CA TRP A 132 14.92 -4.50 -2.16
C TRP A 132 16.06 -5.54 -2.20
N PRO A 133 17.19 -5.37 -1.48
CA PRO A 133 18.25 -6.37 -1.47
C PRO A 133 17.78 -7.75 -0.97
N ILE A 134 16.83 -7.78 -0.01
CA ILE A 134 16.20 -9.03 0.44
C ILE A 134 15.38 -9.65 -0.68
N LYS A 135 14.50 -8.86 -1.32
CA LYS A 135 13.72 -9.34 -2.48
C LYS A 135 14.61 -9.83 -3.62
N GLN A 136 15.71 -9.14 -3.88
CA GLN A 136 16.69 -9.48 -4.90
C GLN A 136 17.37 -10.82 -4.60
N LYS A 137 17.78 -11.04 -3.33
CA LYS A 137 18.42 -12.28 -2.88
C LYS A 137 17.50 -13.49 -2.94
N TYR A 138 16.25 -13.34 -2.50
CA TYR A 138 15.30 -14.45 -2.40
C TYR A 138 14.41 -14.64 -3.65
N GLY A 139 14.47 -13.70 -4.59
CA GLY A 139 13.82 -13.83 -5.90
C GLY A 139 12.32 -14.06 -5.77
N GLN A 140 11.78 -14.99 -6.56
CA GLN A 140 10.34 -15.28 -6.60
C GLN A 140 9.85 -16.21 -5.47
N LYS A 141 10.75 -16.65 -4.58
CA LYS A 141 10.36 -17.46 -3.41
C LYS A 141 9.69 -16.65 -2.31
N ILE A 142 9.81 -15.32 -2.34
CA ILE A 142 9.06 -14.41 -1.49
C ILE A 142 8.50 -13.26 -2.33
N SER A 143 7.20 -13.00 -2.23
CA SER A 143 6.54 -11.88 -2.90
C SER A 143 6.85 -10.57 -2.17
N TRP A 144 6.64 -9.43 -2.84
CA TRP A 144 6.62 -8.14 -2.16
C TRP A 144 5.49 -8.05 -1.14
N ALA A 145 4.31 -8.61 -1.47
CA ALA A 145 3.16 -8.65 -0.57
C ALA A 145 3.49 -9.32 0.78
N ASP A 146 4.16 -10.48 0.77
CA ASP A 146 4.58 -11.14 2.00
C ASP A 146 5.78 -10.46 2.65
N LEU A 147 6.79 -10.03 1.86
CA LEU A 147 8.01 -9.42 2.40
C LEU A 147 7.71 -8.14 3.20
N MET A 148 6.79 -7.28 2.72
CA MET A 148 6.44 -6.05 3.43
C MET A 148 5.83 -6.33 4.81
N ILE A 149 4.96 -7.33 4.92
CA ILE A 149 4.33 -7.69 6.19
C ILE A 149 5.28 -8.46 7.09
N LEU A 150 6.08 -9.37 6.52
CA LEU A 150 7.11 -10.11 7.26
C LEU A 150 8.10 -9.15 7.90
N ALA A 151 8.54 -8.10 7.19
CA ALA A 151 9.47 -7.11 7.72
C ALA A 151 8.92 -6.40 8.97
N GLY A 152 7.64 -6.01 8.98
CA GLY A 152 7.00 -5.44 10.16
C GLY A 152 6.89 -6.44 11.32
N ASN A 153 6.57 -7.71 11.02
CA ASN A 153 6.46 -8.75 12.03
C ASN A 153 7.83 -9.08 12.67
N VAL A 154 8.89 -9.20 11.86
CA VAL A 154 10.27 -9.40 12.33
C VAL A 154 10.76 -8.18 13.09
N ALA A 155 10.38 -6.95 12.70
CA ALA A 155 10.76 -5.74 13.42
C ALA A 155 10.18 -5.71 14.84
N LEU A 156 8.92 -6.13 15.00
CA LEU A 156 8.33 -6.26 16.34
C LEU A 156 9.10 -7.28 17.19
N GLU A 157 9.43 -8.45 16.64
CA GLU A 157 10.19 -9.47 17.38
C GLU A 157 11.62 -9.00 17.70
N SER A 158 12.29 -8.28 16.78
CA SER A 158 13.63 -7.75 16.99
C SER A 158 13.68 -6.69 18.10
N MET A 159 12.57 -5.98 18.31
CA MET A 159 12.40 -4.96 19.35
C MET A 159 11.76 -5.50 20.64
N GLY A 160 11.69 -6.83 20.79
CA GLY A 160 11.29 -7.49 22.04
C GLY A 160 9.79 -7.78 22.18
N PHE A 161 8.98 -7.57 21.14
CA PHE A 161 7.57 -7.94 21.14
C PHE A 161 7.36 -9.29 20.45
N LYS A 162 7.02 -10.34 21.22
CA LYS A 162 6.75 -11.65 20.65
C LYS A 162 5.41 -11.67 19.92
N THR A 163 5.44 -11.85 18.60
CA THR A 163 4.22 -11.96 17.79
C THR A 163 3.60 -13.35 17.93
N PHE A 164 2.31 -13.47 17.58
CA PHE A 164 1.60 -14.75 17.61
C PHE A 164 2.15 -15.74 16.57
N GLY A 165 2.56 -15.23 15.41
CA GLY A 165 3.08 -16.00 14.30
C GLY A 165 2.92 -15.25 12.97
N PHE A 166 3.40 -15.86 11.89
CA PHE A 166 3.29 -15.30 10.55
C PHE A 166 2.92 -16.38 9.54
N GLY A 167 2.05 -16.03 8.59
CA GLY A 167 1.69 -16.86 7.44
C GLY A 167 1.95 -16.10 6.14
N GLY A 168 2.77 -16.69 5.26
CA GLY A 168 2.91 -16.23 3.88
C GLY A 168 1.83 -16.83 2.97
N GLY A 169 1.94 -16.55 1.67
CA GLY A 169 1.02 -17.04 0.64
C GLY A 169 0.36 -15.93 -0.18
N ARG A 170 0.71 -14.66 0.04
CA ARG A 170 0.22 -13.53 -0.76
C ARG A 170 0.99 -13.46 -2.08
N ALA A 171 0.37 -13.85 -3.18
CA ALA A 171 1.01 -13.72 -4.50
C ALA A 171 1.09 -12.24 -4.92
N ASP A 172 2.18 -11.86 -5.59
CA ASP A 172 2.29 -10.52 -6.17
C ASP A 172 1.36 -10.36 -7.39
N VAL A 173 0.86 -9.14 -7.55
CA VAL A 173 0.11 -8.68 -8.74
C VAL A 173 0.96 -7.76 -9.62
N TRP A 174 0.52 -7.46 -10.84
CA TRP A 174 1.41 -6.80 -11.83
C TRP A 174 0.93 -5.45 -12.33
N GLU A 175 -0.21 -5.02 -11.82
CA GLU A 175 -0.81 -3.73 -12.10
C GLU A 175 -1.58 -3.21 -10.87
N PRO A 176 -1.78 -1.89 -10.76
CA PRO A 176 -2.58 -1.32 -9.70
C PRO A 176 -4.01 -1.87 -9.72
N GLU A 177 -4.57 -2.06 -8.54
CA GLU A 177 -6.01 -2.34 -8.41
C GLU A 177 -6.77 -1.01 -8.47
N GLU A 178 -7.70 -0.91 -9.42
CA GLU A 178 -8.60 0.23 -9.55
C GLU A 178 -9.73 0.13 -8.52
N LEU A 179 -9.65 0.98 -7.49
CA LEU A 179 -10.56 1.02 -6.36
C LEU A 179 -11.22 2.39 -6.21
N TYR A 180 -12.48 2.39 -5.75
CA TYR A 180 -13.14 3.62 -5.34
C TYR A 180 -12.64 4.06 -3.96
N TRP A 181 -11.71 5.02 -3.93
CA TRP A 181 -11.11 5.56 -2.69
C TRP A 181 -11.83 6.82 -2.16
N GLY A 182 -12.82 7.31 -2.87
CA GLY A 182 -13.58 8.52 -2.55
C GLY A 182 -13.83 9.38 -3.79
N PRO A 183 -14.76 10.35 -3.70
CA PRO A 183 -15.12 11.23 -4.80
C PRO A 183 -14.13 12.40 -5.01
N GLU A 184 -13.23 12.64 -4.06
CA GLU A 184 -12.44 13.87 -4.01
C GLU A 184 -11.41 13.97 -5.14
N GLY A 185 -11.30 15.18 -5.71
CA GLY A 185 -10.27 15.53 -6.68
C GLY A 185 -8.93 15.98 -6.07
N THR A 186 -8.83 16.06 -4.73
CA THR A 186 -7.67 16.61 -4.02
C THR A 186 -7.17 15.68 -2.90
N TRP A 187 -5.86 15.65 -2.68
CA TRP A 187 -5.27 14.93 -1.56
C TRP A 187 -5.65 15.60 -0.23
N LEU A 188 -5.96 14.77 0.77
CA LEU A 188 -6.50 15.18 2.07
C LEU A 188 -7.84 15.93 1.98
N GLY A 189 -8.51 15.88 0.83
CA GLY A 189 -9.87 16.36 0.68
C GLY A 189 -10.87 15.54 1.49
N ASP A 190 -11.98 16.18 1.83
CA ASP A 190 -13.12 15.61 2.53
C ASP A 190 -14.41 16.05 1.82
N GLU A 191 -14.97 15.17 0.99
CA GLU A 191 -16.31 15.29 0.42
C GLU A 191 -17.12 14.02 0.69
N ARG A 192 -16.86 13.39 1.84
CA ARG A 192 -17.27 12.02 2.16
C ARG A 192 -18.11 11.88 3.41
N TYR A 193 -18.44 12.98 4.08
CA TYR A 193 -19.38 12.99 5.19
C TYR A 193 -20.75 13.51 4.77
N SER A 194 -21.78 12.98 5.42
CA SER A 194 -23.14 13.49 5.37
C SER A 194 -23.72 13.58 6.79
N GLY A 195 -24.86 14.25 6.94
CA GLY A 195 -25.54 14.41 8.22
C GLY A 195 -24.65 15.10 9.27
N GLU A 196 -24.55 14.49 10.45
CA GLU A 196 -23.74 15.03 11.54
C GLU A 196 -22.27 14.62 11.42
N ARG A 197 -22.01 13.34 11.09
CA ARG A 197 -20.65 12.78 10.85
C ARG A 197 -20.69 11.37 10.27
N GLN A 198 -21.64 11.09 9.38
CA GLN A 198 -21.76 9.77 8.76
C GLN A 198 -20.81 9.66 7.56
N LEU A 199 -19.77 8.83 7.69
CA LEU A 199 -18.84 8.52 6.61
C LEU A 199 -19.54 7.74 5.49
N ALA A 200 -19.31 8.14 4.24
CA ALA A 200 -19.89 7.49 3.07
C ALA A 200 -19.39 6.05 2.92
N GLU A 201 -20.31 5.10 2.77
CA GLU A 201 -19.95 3.74 2.36
C GLU A 201 -19.40 3.75 0.93
N PRO A 202 -18.38 2.92 0.61
CA PRO A 202 -17.78 1.89 1.45
C PRO A 202 -16.47 2.34 2.13
N LEU A 203 -16.23 3.64 2.29
CA LEU A 203 -14.93 4.20 2.68
C LEU A 203 -14.52 3.79 4.11
N GLY A 204 -13.21 3.74 4.35
CA GLY A 204 -12.62 3.38 5.65
C GLY A 204 -11.64 4.42 6.20
N ALA A 205 -11.59 5.62 5.60
CA ALA A 205 -10.71 6.70 6.00
C ALA A 205 -11.43 8.05 5.92
N VAL A 206 -11.10 8.97 6.82
CA VAL A 206 -11.80 10.25 7.01
C VAL A 206 -11.43 11.30 5.96
N GLN A 207 -10.30 11.13 5.25
CA GLN A 207 -9.86 12.00 4.15
C GLN A 207 -9.20 11.19 3.04
N MET A 208 -9.19 11.73 1.82
CA MET A 208 -8.53 11.09 0.68
C MET A 208 -7.01 11.00 0.91
N GLY A 209 -6.45 9.79 0.85
CA GLY A 209 -5.01 9.59 0.99
C GLY A 209 -4.50 9.36 2.42
N LEU A 210 -5.41 9.25 3.40
CA LEU A 210 -5.12 8.75 4.75
C LEU A 210 -5.41 7.24 4.86
N ILE A 211 -4.72 6.54 5.76
CA ILE A 211 -5.05 5.15 6.08
C ILE A 211 -6.33 5.07 6.92
N TYR A 212 -6.48 5.91 7.96
CA TYR A 212 -7.67 5.95 8.81
C TYR A 212 -8.10 7.39 9.13
N VAL A 213 -7.49 8.01 10.14
CA VAL A 213 -7.89 9.30 10.70
C VAL A 213 -6.79 10.35 10.56
N ASN A 214 -7.14 11.62 10.70
CA ASN A 214 -6.17 12.71 10.68
C ASN A 214 -5.41 12.77 12.03
N PRO A 215 -4.07 12.71 12.04
CA PRO A 215 -3.28 12.71 13.28
C PRO A 215 -3.37 14.02 14.07
N GLU A 216 -3.80 15.12 13.44
CA GLU A 216 -4.03 16.42 14.09
C GLU A 216 -5.47 16.58 14.60
N GLY A 217 -6.29 15.53 14.45
CA GLY A 217 -7.72 15.52 14.77
C GLY A 217 -8.62 15.95 13.60
N PRO A 218 -9.95 15.87 13.75
CA PRO A 218 -10.93 16.11 12.70
C PRO A 218 -10.70 17.40 11.93
N ASN A 219 -10.39 17.30 10.63
CA ASN A 219 -10.09 18.45 9.76
C ASN A 219 -8.95 19.34 10.30
N GLY A 220 -7.94 18.74 10.93
CA GLY A 220 -6.80 19.44 11.52
C GLY A 220 -7.13 20.17 12.84
N LYS A 221 -8.27 19.87 13.46
CA LYS A 221 -8.66 20.44 14.76
C LYS A 221 -8.17 19.52 15.89
N PRO A 222 -7.30 20.00 16.80
CA PRO A 222 -6.71 19.19 17.85
C PRO A 222 -7.69 18.99 19.02
N ASP A 223 -8.82 18.34 18.76
CA ASP A 223 -9.82 17.91 19.74
C ASP A 223 -9.76 16.38 19.87
N PRO A 224 -9.16 15.86 20.97
CA PRO A 224 -9.04 14.42 21.18
C PRO A 224 -10.37 13.69 21.34
N ILE A 225 -11.42 14.37 21.84
CA ILE A 225 -12.74 13.76 22.03
C ILE A 225 -13.38 13.56 20.66
N ALA A 226 -13.34 14.59 19.81
CA ALA A 226 -13.82 14.49 18.45
C ALA A 226 -13.00 13.48 17.62
N ALA A 227 -11.68 13.45 17.80
CA ALA A 227 -10.79 12.49 17.14
C ALA A 227 -11.07 11.03 17.52
N ALA A 228 -11.57 10.77 18.74
CA ALA A 228 -11.93 9.43 19.18
C ALA A 228 -13.25 8.92 18.57
N HIS A 229 -14.07 9.82 18.01
CA HIS A 229 -15.30 9.45 17.28
C HIS A 229 -15.03 9.12 15.81
N ASP A 230 -13.94 9.63 15.24
CA ASP A 230 -13.44 9.30 13.90
C ASP A 230 -12.72 7.95 13.89
#